data_AF-A0A1F7RLN6-F1
#
_entry.id   AF-A0A1F7RLN6-F1
#
_cell.length_a   1.000
_cell.length_b   1.000
_cell.length_c   1.000
_cell.angle_alpha   90.00
_cell.angle_beta   90.00
_cell.angle_gamma   90.00
#
_symmetry.space_group_name_H-M   'P 1'
#
loop_
_entity.id
_entity.type
_entity.pdbx_description
1 polymer ?
#
loop_
_entity_poly.entity_id
_entity_poly.type
_entity_poly.pdbx_seq_one_letter_code
_entity_poly.pdbx_strand_id
1 'polypeptide(L)'
;MRLYDIALNNLKRRKGKMIFLTVGLIIGITTIVTLLSITSRMSEDLGKKLDEYGANIVVMPKSEGLSLSYGGISLGGVAFDTKDLNADDLEKIKSIKNSRNISILAPEVIGVAEVNEKPVMLVGVDFEKELRLKKWWKKAQSVMMHGEVHSMENNMAKTQEEQNIVLSDLKKKNDVVIGYEAAKRLELKAGDEFIVNGSSLRIAAVLGEIGSQDDNLIFLDLLLSQKILKKEGKLSMVEVSAYCKDCPVEDIVSQISAKLPHAKVTALKQVVQGRMETLSQFKSFAIGISIVVIFIGSLMVFVTMMSSVNERTREIGIFRAIGYRQSHIMKIIL
;
A
#
# COMPACT_ATOMS: atom_id res chain seq x y z
N MET A 1 0.58 62.42 8.29
CA MET A 1 0.74 61.10 8.95
C MET A 1 -0.36 60.20 8.46
N ARG A 2 -0.05 59.02 7.91
CA ARG A 2 -1.06 58.05 7.49
C ARG A 2 -1.53 57.28 8.72
N LEU A 3 -2.79 56.82 8.74
CA LEU A 3 -3.37 56.06 9.86
C LEU A 3 -2.51 54.83 10.26
N TYR A 4 -1.83 54.23 9.27
CA TYR A 4 -0.91 53.11 9.46
C TYR A 4 0.31 53.46 10.33
N ASP A 5 0.88 54.66 10.19
CA ASP A 5 2.05 55.11 10.97
C ASP A 5 1.71 55.21 12.47
N ILE A 6 0.46 55.61 12.76
CA ILE A 6 -0.08 55.71 14.11
C ILE A 6 -0.28 54.31 14.70
N ALA A 7 -0.82 53.36 13.93
CA ALA A 7 -0.99 51.97 14.36
C ALA A 7 0.37 51.29 14.66
N LEU A 8 1.35 51.44 13.77
CA LEU A 8 2.70 50.87 13.93
C LEU A 8 3.44 51.41 15.15
N ASN A 9 3.41 52.74 15.36
CA ASN A 9 4.04 53.34 16.53
C ASN A 9 3.34 52.95 17.84
N ASN A 10 2.03 52.69 17.80
CA ASN A 10 1.29 52.15 18.93
C ASN A 10 1.66 50.70 19.25
N LEU A 11 1.85 49.85 18.24
CA LEU A 11 2.37 48.50 18.40
C LEU A 11 3.77 48.51 19.03
N LYS A 12 4.67 49.37 18.53
CA LYS A 12 6.06 49.49 19.04
C LYS A 12 6.16 49.92 20.50
N ARG A 13 5.18 50.66 21.03
CA ARG A 13 5.12 51.05 22.45
C ARG A 13 4.70 49.90 23.36
N ARG A 14 3.96 48.91 22.86
CA ARG A 14 3.37 47.80 23.65
C ARG A 14 4.08 46.47 23.39
N LYS A 15 5.41 46.46 23.48
CA LYS A 15 6.27 45.33 23.09
C LYS A 15 5.88 44.00 23.76
N GLY A 16 5.54 44.00 25.05
CA GLY A 16 5.16 42.78 25.77
C GLY A 16 3.90 42.10 25.22
N LYS A 17 2.80 42.86 25.05
CA LYS A 17 1.54 42.32 24.51
C LYS A 17 1.67 41.87 23.06
N MET A 18 2.44 42.62 22.27
CA MET A 18 2.74 42.26 20.88
C MET A 18 3.54 40.97 20.78
N ILE A 19 4.60 40.82 21.57
CA ILE A 19 5.38 39.58 21.61
C ILE A 19 4.48 38.41 22.03
N PHE A 20 3.66 38.58 23.07
CA PHE A 20 2.76 37.53 23.54
C PHE A 20 1.78 37.08 22.45
N LEU A 21 1.09 38.01 21.77
CA LEU A 21 0.18 37.68 20.67
C LEU A 21 0.90 37.01 19.49
N THR A 22 2.07 37.53 19.11
CA THR A 22 2.83 37.00 17.98
C THR A 22 3.31 35.58 18.27
N VAL A 23 3.83 35.33 19.47
CA VAL A 23 4.28 34.00 19.91
C VAL A 23 3.10 33.03 19.98
N GLY A 24 1.97 33.42 20.58
CA GLY A 24 0.80 32.55 20.65
C GLY A 24 0.24 32.19 19.27
N LEU A 25 0.18 33.16 18.36
CA LEU A 25 -0.25 32.92 16.98
C LEU A 25 0.74 32.02 16.22
N ILE A 26 2.05 32.25 16.36
CA ILE A 26 3.08 31.40 15.74
C ILE A 26 2.95 29.97 16.25
N ILE A 27 2.81 29.77 17.57
CA ILE A 27 2.66 28.44 18.16
C ILE A 27 1.39 27.76 17.62
N GLY A 28 0.26 28.46 17.61
CA GLY A 28 -1.02 27.92 17.10
C GLY A 28 -0.94 27.51 15.63
N ILE A 29 -0.47 28.41 14.76
CA ILE A 29 -0.34 28.14 13.32
C ILE A 29 0.67 27.02 13.06
N THR A 30 1.84 27.07 13.72
CA THR A 30 2.88 26.04 13.55
C THR A 30 2.36 24.68 13.97
N THR A 31 1.62 24.60 15.08
CA THR A 31 1.04 23.34 15.56
C THR A 31 0.06 22.76 14.54
N ILE A 32 -0.84 23.58 14.00
CA ILE A 32 -1.83 23.14 12.99
C ILE A 32 -1.11 22.67 11.72
N VAL A 33 -0.20 23.47 11.16
CA VAL A 33 0.52 23.14 9.93
C VAL A 33 1.36 21.88 10.11
N THR A 34 2.04 21.75 11.25
CA THR A 34 2.85 20.57 11.58
C THR A 34 1.98 19.33 11.66
N LEU A 35 0.86 19.41 12.38
CA LEU A 35 -0.07 18.29 12.54
C LEU A 35 -0.63 17.82 11.19
N LEU A 36 -1.10 18.75 10.35
CA LEU A 36 -1.62 18.43 9.02
C LEU A 36 -0.54 17.84 8.10
N SER A 37 0.68 18.39 8.15
CA SER A 37 1.82 17.89 7.36
C SER A 37 2.25 16.49 7.78
N ILE A 38 2.25 16.19 9.08
CA ILE A 38 2.53 14.86 9.60
C ILE A 38 1.47 13.87 9.11
N THR A 39 0.19 14.22 9.22
CA THR A 39 -0.90 13.35 8.73
C THR A 39 -0.78 13.05 7.23
N SER A 40 -0.45 14.05 6.41
CA SER A 40 -0.30 13.83 4.96
C SER A 40 0.93 12.97 4.62
N ARG A 41 2.07 13.21 5.29
CA ARG A 41 3.30 12.43 5.08
C ARG A 41 3.15 10.99 5.57
N MET A 42 2.51 10.78 6.71
CA MET A 42 2.24 9.45 7.26
C MET A 42 1.34 8.64 6.33
N SER A 43 0.35 9.29 5.69
CA SER A 43 -0.50 8.65 4.68
C SER A 43 0.30 8.20 3.45
N GLU A 44 1.25 9.02 3.00
CA GLU A 44 2.13 8.67 1.87
C GLU A 44 3.12 7.54 2.20
N ASP A 45 3.77 7.61 3.37
CA ASP A 45 4.73 6.59 3.83
C ASP A 45 4.05 5.23 4.04
N LEU A 46 2.82 5.24 4.58
CA LEU A 46 2.02 4.03 4.70
C LEU A 46 1.66 3.47 3.33
N GLY A 47 1.28 4.29 2.36
CA GLY A 47 1.06 3.83 0.99
C GLY A 47 2.28 3.13 0.40
N LYS A 48 3.49 3.70 0.59
CA LYS A 48 4.74 3.09 0.11
C LYS A 48 5.07 1.77 0.82
N LYS A 49 4.84 1.70 2.13
CA LYS A 49 4.98 0.46 2.89
C LYS A 49 3.93 -0.58 2.49
N LEU A 50 2.71 -0.16 2.12
CA LEU A 50 1.68 -1.05 1.57
C LEU A 50 2.13 -1.69 0.26
N ASP A 51 2.80 -0.93 -0.61
CA ASP A 51 3.44 -1.43 -1.84
C ASP A 51 4.64 -2.35 -1.58
N GLU A 52 5.10 -2.51 -0.34
CA GLU A 52 6.10 -3.53 0.05
C GLU A 52 5.46 -4.88 0.40
N TYR A 53 4.15 -4.92 0.70
CA TYR A 53 3.43 -6.17 0.99
C TYR A 53 2.88 -6.86 -0.27
N GLY A 54 3.15 -6.31 -1.46
CA GLY A 54 2.86 -6.94 -2.76
C GLY A 54 1.51 -6.56 -3.36
N ALA A 55 0.74 -7.55 -3.78
CA ALA A 55 -0.59 -7.32 -4.34
C ALA A 55 -1.59 -6.92 -3.25
N ASN A 56 -2.49 -6.01 -3.60
CA ASN A 56 -3.59 -5.60 -2.73
C ASN A 56 -4.96 -5.92 -3.34
N ILE A 57 -4.99 -6.41 -4.58
CA ILE A 57 -6.18 -6.90 -5.27
C ILE A 57 -5.82 -8.22 -5.96
N VAL A 58 -6.73 -9.19 -5.90
CA VAL A 58 -6.63 -10.48 -6.56
C VAL A 58 -7.83 -10.68 -7.47
N VAL A 59 -7.57 -11.02 -8.73
CA VAL A 59 -8.59 -11.33 -9.75
C VAL A 59 -8.53 -12.82 -10.04
N MET A 60 -9.63 -13.53 -9.86
CA MET A 60 -9.74 -14.97 -10.14
C MET A 60 -10.96 -15.23 -11.01
N PRO A 61 -10.97 -16.30 -11.82
CA PRO A 61 -12.20 -16.81 -12.43
C PRO A 61 -13.31 -16.95 -11.39
N LYS A 62 -14.51 -16.47 -11.71
CA LYS A 62 -15.68 -16.74 -10.87
C LYS A 62 -15.99 -18.24 -10.99
N SER A 63 -16.09 -18.91 -9.86
CA SER A 63 -16.48 -20.33 -9.79
C SER A 63 -17.78 -20.44 -9.00
N GLU A 64 -18.79 -21.02 -9.62
CA GLU A 64 -20.03 -21.41 -8.97
C GLU A 64 -19.95 -22.91 -8.67
N GLY A 65 -19.87 -23.25 -7.38
CA GLY A 65 -19.79 -24.63 -6.94
C GLY A 65 -21.19 -25.18 -6.67
N LEU A 66 -21.54 -26.29 -7.31
CA LEU A 66 -22.69 -27.09 -6.92
C LEU A 66 -22.23 -28.06 -5.84
N SER A 67 -22.64 -27.84 -4.59
CA SER A 67 -22.44 -28.80 -3.50
C SER A 67 -23.42 -29.95 -3.68
N LEU A 68 -22.92 -31.15 -3.99
CA LEU A 68 -23.75 -32.36 -4.03
C LEU A 68 -23.88 -32.90 -2.62
N SER A 69 -25.11 -33.00 -2.12
CA SER A 69 -25.40 -33.73 -0.90
C SER A 69 -26.37 -34.87 -1.19
N TYR A 70 -26.05 -36.08 -0.70
CA TYR A 70 -26.92 -37.24 -0.78
C TYR A 70 -27.07 -37.84 0.61
N GLY A 71 -28.31 -37.97 1.09
CA GLY A 71 -28.58 -38.53 2.43
C GLY A 71 -27.94 -37.75 3.59
N GLY A 72 -27.72 -36.45 3.44
CA GLY A 72 -27.07 -35.61 4.46
C GLY A 72 -25.54 -35.66 4.46
N ILE A 73 -24.92 -36.44 3.57
CA ILE A 73 -23.46 -36.47 3.38
C ILE A 73 -23.12 -35.48 2.25
N SER A 74 -22.18 -34.57 2.50
CA SER A 74 -21.62 -33.70 1.46
C SER A 74 -20.61 -34.49 0.64
N LEU A 75 -20.92 -34.74 -0.63
CA LEU A 75 -20.09 -35.50 -1.58
C LEU A 75 -19.02 -34.62 -2.26
N GLY A 76 -18.81 -33.40 -1.77
CA GLY A 76 -17.96 -32.40 -2.40
C GLY A 76 -18.70 -31.52 -3.40
N GLY A 77 -18.05 -30.44 -3.82
CA GLY A 77 -18.57 -29.50 -4.81
C GLY A 77 -17.91 -29.67 -6.16
N VAL A 78 -18.69 -29.61 -7.23
CA VAL A 78 -18.14 -29.50 -8.59
C VAL A 78 -18.26 -28.05 -9.05
N ALA A 79 -17.14 -27.46 -9.46
CA ALA A 79 -17.12 -26.16 -10.12
C ALA A 79 -17.56 -26.35 -11.57
N PHE A 80 -18.65 -25.69 -11.97
CA PHE A 80 -19.12 -25.68 -13.35
C PHE A 80 -19.03 -24.26 -13.93
N ASP A 81 -18.92 -24.18 -15.26
CA ASP A 81 -18.92 -22.94 -16.04
C ASP A 81 -17.83 -21.91 -15.65
N THR A 82 -16.65 -22.39 -15.23
CA THR A 82 -15.51 -21.52 -14.94
C THR A 82 -14.89 -21.01 -16.25
N LYS A 83 -15.14 -19.74 -16.57
CA LYS A 83 -14.44 -19.06 -17.66
C LYS A 83 -13.06 -18.63 -17.18
N ASP A 84 -12.02 -19.26 -17.72
CA ASP A 84 -10.62 -18.90 -17.47
C ASP A 84 -10.34 -17.44 -17.84
N LEU A 85 -9.41 -16.82 -17.12
CA LEU A 85 -8.87 -15.51 -17.46
C LEU A 85 -7.91 -15.64 -18.65
N ASN A 86 -7.76 -14.59 -19.44
CA ASN A 86 -6.85 -14.58 -20.60
C ASN A 86 -6.11 -13.25 -20.75
N ALA A 87 -5.28 -13.13 -21.80
CA ALA A 87 -4.54 -11.91 -22.08
C ALA A 87 -5.43 -10.69 -22.36
N ASP A 88 -6.60 -10.88 -23.01
CA ASP A 88 -7.54 -9.79 -23.27
C ASP A 88 -8.11 -9.20 -21.99
N ASP A 89 -8.30 -10.03 -20.96
CA ASP A 89 -8.77 -9.57 -19.66
C ASP A 89 -7.74 -8.66 -18.96
N LEU A 90 -6.44 -8.87 -19.20
CA LEU A 90 -5.38 -7.96 -18.73
C LEU A 90 -5.48 -6.58 -19.41
N GLU A 91 -5.77 -6.54 -20.71
CA GLU A 91 -5.97 -5.28 -21.44
C GLU A 91 -7.22 -4.54 -20.97
N LYS A 92 -8.29 -5.27 -20.62
CA LYS A 92 -9.49 -4.67 -20.00
C LYS A 92 -9.16 -4.04 -18.64
N ILE A 93 -8.32 -4.68 -17.82
CA ILE A 93 -7.87 -4.11 -16.54
C ILE A 93 -7.07 -2.82 -16.77
N LYS A 94 -6.19 -2.77 -17.77
CA LYS A 94 -5.43 -1.56 -18.13
C LYS A 94 -6.31 -0.42 -18.65
N SER A 95 -7.52 -0.73 -19.12
CA SER A 95 -8.47 0.25 -19.67
C SER A 95 -9.41 0.90 -18.64
N ILE A 96 -9.32 0.53 -17.35
CA ILE A 96 -10.18 1.12 -16.33
C ILE A 96 -9.88 2.61 -16.11
N LYS A 97 -10.84 3.36 -15.56
CA LYS A 97 -10.71 4.80 -15.32
C LYS A 97 -9.51 5.15 -14.43
N ASN A 98 -9.27 4.34 -13.40
CA ASN A 98 -8.16 4.50 -12.45
C ASN A 98 -6.94 3.64 -12.81
N SER A 99 -6.74 3.30 -14.09
CA SER A 99 -5.62 2.42 -14.49
C SER A 99 -4.25 3.01 -14.18
N ARG A 100 -4.14 4.35 -14.12
CA ARG A 100 -2.92 5.06 -13.68
C ARG A 100 -2.49 4.75 -12.25
N ASN A 101 -3.42 4.28 -11.42
CA ASN A 101 -3.15 3.87 -10.04
C ASN A 101 -2.68 2.42 -9.97
N ILE A 102 -2.81 1.64 -11.04
CA ILE A 102 -2.28 0.27 -11.09
C ILE A 102 -0.78 0.35 -11.37
N SER A 103 0.01 -0.13 -10.41
CA SER A 103 1.47 -0.16 -10.50
C SER A 103 1.96 -1.45 -11.19
N ILE A 104 1.36 -2.60 -10.82
CA ILE A 104 1.77 -3.93 -11.30
C ILE A 104 0.53 -4.78 -11.59
N LEU A 105 0.58 -5.52 -12.70
CA LEU A 105 -0.35 -6.59 -13.08
C LEU A 105 0.45 -7.87 -13.28
N ALA A 106 0.43 -8.78 -12.30
CA ALA A 106 1.15 -10.04 -12.33
C ALA A 106 0.18 -11.19 -12.66
N PRO A 107 0.14 -11.65 -13.94
CA PRO A 107 -0.68 -12.80 -14.31
C PRO A 107 -0.03 -14.10 -13.85
N GLU A 108 -0.85 -15.03 -13.37
CA GLU A 108 -0.41 -16.34 -12.91
C GLU A 108 -1.21 -17.49 -13.55
N VAL A 109 -0.54 -18.62 -13.74
CA VAL A 109 -1.19 -19.90 -14.03
C VAL A 109 -0.80 -20.92 -12.96
N ILE A 110 -1.78 -21.57 -12.35
CA ILE A 110 -1.56 -22.52 -11.27
C ILE A 110 -2.01 -23.89 -11.73
N GLY A 111 -1.23 -24.91 -11.39
CA GLY A 111 -1.60 -26.29 -11.64
C GLY A 111 -0.76 -27.28 -10.86
N VAL A 112 -1.25 -28.50 -10.78
CA VAL A 112 -0.53 -29.61 -10.16
C VAL A 112 0.31 -30.30 -11.22
N ALA A 113 1.56 -30.60 -10.88
CA ALA A 113 2.42 -31.47 -11.66
C ALA A 113 3.09 -32.50 -10.74
N GLU A 114 3.78 -33.47 -11.32
CA GLU A 114 4.43 -34.54 -10.60
C GLU A 114 5.95 -34.42 -10.77
N VAL A 115 6.67 -34.44 -9.65
CA VAL A 115 8.15 -34.42 -9.60
C VAL A 115 8.56 -35.54 -8.66
N ASN A 116 9.37 -36.49 -9.13
CA ASN A 116 9.82 -37.65 -8.34
C ASN A 116 8.64 -38.39 -7.66
N GLU A 117 7.57 -38.66 -8.42
CA GLU A 117 6.34 -39.32 -7.95
C GLU A 117 5.57 -38.56 -6.84
N LYS A 118 5.95 -37.30 -6.58
CA LYS A 118 5.31 -36.44 -5.59
C LYS A 118 4.53 -35.32 -6.28
N PRO A 119 3.23 -35.12 -5.93
CA PRO A 119 2.47 -34.00 -6.46
C PRO A 119 3.02 -32.69 -5.91
N VAL A 120 3.26 -31.74 -6.81
CA VAL A 120 3.72 -30.39 -6.49
C VAL A 120 2.89 -29.36 -7.23
N MET A 121 2.69 -28.21 -6.58
CA MET A 121 2.00 -27.08 -7.17
C MET A 121 3.01 -26.25 -7.96
N LEU A 122 2.75 -26.11 -9.26
CA LEU A 122 3.46 -25.20 -10.14
C LEU A 122 2.70 -23.90 -10.26
N VAL A 123 3.43 -22.79 -10.20
CA VAL A 123 2.93 -21.45 -10.45
C VAL A 123 3.74 -20.83 -11.57
N GLY A 124 3.09 -20.58 -12.69
CA GLY A 124 3.63 -19.83 -13.79
C GLY A 124 3.51 -18.35 -13.57
N VAL A 125 4.63 -17.64 -13.60
CA VAL A 125 4.70 -16.21 -13.31
C VAL A 125 5.50 -15.46 -14.37
N ASP A 126 5.24 -14.16 -14.47
CA ASP A 126 6.15 -13.23 -15.11
C ASP A 126 7.15 -12.73 -14.07
N PHE A 127 8.34 -13.33 -14.04
CA PHE A 127 9.33 -13.07 -12.99
C PHE A 127 9.71 -11.59 -12.83
N GLU A 128 9.67 -10.79 -13.90
CA GLU A 128 9.95 -9.35 -13.78
C GLU A 128 8.89 -8.66 -12.92
N LYS A 129 7.63 -9.02 -13.14
CA LYS A 129 6.50 -8.48 -12.37
C LYS A 129 6.45 -9.08 -10.97
N GLU A 130 6.69 -10.39 -10.87
CA GLU A 130 6.64 -11.15 -9.63
C GLU A 130 7.69 -10.65 -8.63
N LEU A 131 8.94 -10.46 -9.06
CA LEU A 131 10.02 -9.97 -8.19
C LEU A 131 9.80 -8.51 -7.76
N ARG A 132 9.12 -7.71 -8.59
CA ARG A 132 8.73 -6.33 -8.22
C ARG A 132 7.59 -6.31 -7.22
N LEU A 133 6.72 -7.31 -7.26
CA LEU A 133 5.57 -7.48 -6.37
C LEU A 133 5.99 -8.08 -5.03
N LYS A 134 6.71 -9.20 -5.06
CA LYS A 134 7.11 -10.00 -3.90
C LYS A 134 8.51 -9.63 -3.39
N LYS A 135 8.66 -8.39 -2.92
CA LYS A 135 9.94 -7.84 -2.41
C LYS A 135 10.51 -8.60 -1.20
N TRP A 136 9.71 -9.45 -0.56
CA TRP A 136 10.15 -10.31 0.55
C TRP A 136 10.85 -11.59 0.10
N TRP A 137 10.85 -11.92 -1.21
CA TRP A 137 11.53 -13.09 -1.73
C TRP A 137 13.05 -12.96 -1.62
N LYS A 138 13.62 -13.85 -0.82
CA LYS A 138 15.06 -13.95 -0.56
C LYS A 138 15.54 -15.36 -0.88
N LYS A 139 16.80 -15.50 -1.24
CA LYS A 139 17.47 -16.79 -1.41
C LYS A 139 17.65 -17.46 -0.05
N ALA A 140 17.41 -18.77 0.00
CA ALA A 140 17.78 -19.59 1.14
C ALA A 140 19.31 -19.65 1.29
N GLN A 141 19.82 -19.48 2.51
CA GLN A 141 21.25 -19.60 2.80
C GLN A 141 21.67 -21.08 2.98
N SER A 142 20.76 -21.91 3.46
CA SER A 142 20.96 -23.35 3.63
C SER A 142 19.62 -24.05 3.62
N VAL A 143 19.57 -25.29 3.15
CA VAL A 143 18.39 -26.16 3.27
C VAL A 143 18.75 -27.35 4.13
N MET A 144 17.97 -27.56 5.21
CA MET A 144 18.14 -28.69 6.12
C MET A 144 17.48 -29.94 5.54
N MET A 145 18.27 -30.96 5.21
CA MET A 145 17.81 -32.25 4.71
C MET A 145 18.19 -33.35 5.70
N HIS A 146 17.21 -34.12 6.20
CA HIS A 146 17.48 -35.30 7.05
C HIS A 146 18.35 -35.01 8.31
N GLY A 147 18.29 -33.79 8.85
CA GLY A 147 19.10 -33.37 10.00
C GLY A 147 20.51 -32.88 9.65
N GLU A 148 20.90 -32.90 8.37
CA GLU A 148 22.15 -32.34 7.86
C GLU A 148 21.89 -30.98 7.18
N VAL A 149 22.70 -29.98 7.54
CA VAL A 149 22.66 -28.65 6.92
C VAL A 149 23.43 -28.71 5.61
N HIS A 150 22.75 -28.59 4.48
CA HIS A 150 23.42 -28.35 3.20
C HIS A 150 23.54 -26.85 2.96
N SER A 151 24.77 -26.34 3.08
CA SER A 151 25.11 -24.96 2.75
C SER A 151 25.02 -24.72 1.25
N MET A 152 24.29 -23.68 0.86
CA MET A 152 24.25 -23.19 -0.52
C MET A 152 25.25 -22.03 -0.59
N GLU A 153 26.46 -22.31 -1.06
CA GLU A 153 27.60 -21.39 -1.19
C GLU A 153 27.93 -20.52 0.05
N ASN A 154 29.00 -20.90 0.76
CA ASN A 154 29.59 -20.09 1.82
C ASN A 154 30.18 -18.79 1.27
N ASN A 155 29.43 -17.69 1.36
CA ASN A 155 29.99 -16.33 1.34
C ASN A 155 29.35 -15.49 2.44
N MET A 156 29.90 -15.62 3.66
CA MET A 156 29.61 -14.78 4.82
C MET A 156 30.20 -13.37 4.59
N ALA A 157 29.42 -12.48 3.97
CA ALA A 157 29.41 -11.01 4.13
C ALA A 157 28.74 -10.33 2.92
N LYS A 158 27.63 -10.88 2.43
CA LYS A 158 26.94 -10.35 1.25
C LYS A 158 25.86 -9.34 1.64
N THR A 159 25.80 -8.25 0.87
CA THR A 159 24.92 -7.10 1.12
C THR A 159 23.45 -7.53 0.91
N GLN A 160 22.46 -6.86 1.54
CA GLN A 160 21.04 -7.22 1.41
C GLN A 160 20.56 -7.41 -0.05
N GLU A 161 21.17 -6.70 -1.00
CA GLU A 161 20.90 -6.80 -2.43
C GLU A 161 21.31 -8.16 -3.05
N GLU A 162 22.35 -8.80 -2.54
CA GLU A 162 22.82 -10.12 -3.03
C GLU A 162 22.00 -11.30 -2.48
N GLN A 163 21.20 -11.06 -1.43
CA GLN A 163 20.32 -12.06 -0.81
C GLN A 163 18.94 -12.11 -1.47
N ASN A 164 18.54 -11.08 -2.22
CA ASN A 164 17.28 -11.09 -2.95
C ASN A 164 17.41 -11.92 -4.24
N ILE A 165 16.31 -12.49 -4.69
CA ILE A 165 16.27 -13.09 -6.03
C ILE A 165 16.18 -11.94 -7.04
N VAL A 166 17.08 -11.94 -8.01
CA VAL A 166 17.13 -10.94 -9.08
C VAL A 166 16.99 -11.63 -10.43
N LEU A 167 16.52 -10.89 -11.45
CA LEU A 167 16.35 -11.44 -12.80
C LEU A 167 17.64 -12.03 -13.38
N SER A 168 18.81 -11.55 -12.96
CA SER A 168 20.11 -12.11 -13.38
C SER A 168 20.37 -13.53 -12.88
N ASP A 169 19.63 -14.01 -11.88
CA ASP A 169 19.68 -15.40 -11.43
C ASP A 169 18.95 -16.34 -12.40
N LEU A 170 17.97 -15.80 -13.14
CA LEU A 170 17.10 -16.51 -14.09
C LEU A 170 17.64 -16.34 -15.53
N LYS A 171 18.80 -16.95 -15.78
CA LYS A 171 19.54 -16.80 -17.05
C LYS A 171 18.90 -17.58 -18.19
N LYS A 172 18.20 -18.68 -17.89
CA LYS A 172 17.56 -19.55 -18.89
C LYS A 172 16.05 -19.50 -18.74
N LYS A 173 15.32 -19.71 -19.85
CA LYS A 173 13.84 -19.78 -19.83
C LYS A 173 13.28 -20.97 -19.03
N ASN A 174 14.08 -22.00 -18.81
CA ASN A 174 13.72 -23.17 -18.01
C ASN A 174 14.24 -23.09 -16.57
N ASP A 175 14.74 -21.91 -16.16
CA ASP A 175 15.10 -21.67 -14.78
C ASP A 175 13.83 -21.54 -13.93
N VAL A 176 13.87 -22.16 -12.76
CA VAL A 176 12.77 -22.16 -11.79
C VAL A 176 13.25 -21.67 -10.44
N VAL A 177 12.31 -21.12 -9.68
CA VAL A 177 12.48 -20.78 -8.28
C VAL A 177 11.61 -21.71 -7.46
N ILE A 178 12.17 -22.38 -6.46
CA ILE A 178 11.43 -23.35 -5.64
C ILE A 178 11.29 -22.84 -4.20
N GLY A 179 10.10 -23.02 -3.62
CA GLY A 179 9.84 -22.75 -2.21
C GLY A 179 10.68 -23.64 -1.27
N TYR A 180 10.96 -23.16 -0.06
CA TYR A 180 11.81 -23.87 0.90
C TYR A 180 11.31 -25.29 1.24
N GLU A 181 10.02 -25.42 1.58
CA GLU A 181 9.41 -26.70 1.95
C GLU A 181 9.24 -27.61 0.72
N ALA A 182 8.97 -27.05 -0.46
CA ALA A 182 8.95 -27.81 -1.71
C ALA A 182 10.33 -28.40 -2.04
N ALA A 183 11.40 -27.60 -1.91
CA ALA A 183 12.77 -28.03 -2.13
C ALA A 183 13.15 -29.16 -1.17
N LYS A 184 12.86 -28.98 0.11
CA LYS A 184 13.10 -29.97 1.18
C LYS A 184 12.36 -31.28 0.93
N ARG A 185 11.08 -31.21 0.57
CA ARG A 185 10.23 -32.39 0.32
C ARG A 185 10.63 -33.17 -0.94
N LEU A 186 11.09 -32.46 -1.97
CA LEU A 186 11.53 -33.05 -3.24
C LEU A 186 13.01 -33.44 -3.23
N GLU A 187 13.73 -33.09 -2.17
CA GLU A 187 15.18 -33.34 -2.02
C GLU A 187 16.03 -32.63 -3.08
N LEU A 188 15.61 -31.44 -3.50
CA LEU A 188 16.23 -30.66 -4.56
C LEU A 188 16.96 -29.42 -4.03
N LYS A 189 18.02 -29.01 -4.72
CA LYS A 189 18.88 -27.86 -4.38
C LYS A 189 19.06 -26.92 -5.58
N ALA A 190 19.54 -25.70 -5.30
CA ALA A 190 19.93 -24.78 -6.36
C ALA A 190 21.04 -25.41 -7.23
N GLY A 191 20.86 -25.35 -8.55
CA GLY A 191 21.72 -25.98 -9.54
C GLY A 191 21.20 -27.31 -10.09
N ASP A 192 20.31 -28.00 -9.36
CA ASP A 192 19.78 -29.30 -9.80
C ASP A 192 18.85 -29.16 -11.01
N GLU A 193 18.79 -30.21 -11.82
CA GLU A 193 17.84 -30.34 -12.92
C GLU A 193 16.83 -31.45 -12.61
N PHE A 194 15.56 -31.21 -12.97
CA PHE A 194 14.47 -32.17 -12.81
C PHE A 194 13.52 -32.09 -13.99
N ILE A 195 12.74 -33.14 -14.20
CA ILE A 195 11.84 -33.25 -15.35
C ILE A 195 10.39 -33.13 -14.86
N VAL A 196 9.61 -32.31 -15.55
CA VAL A 196 8.16 -32.18 -15.34
C VAL A 196 7.42 -32.28 -16.65
N ASN A 197 6.51 -33.25 -16.77
CA ASN A 197 5.72 -33.50 -17.99
C ASN A 197 6.58 -33.49 -19.27
N GLY A 198 7.79 -34.06 -19.22
CA GLY A 198 8.73 -34.13 -20.35
C GLY A 198 9.59 -32.88 -20.59
N SER A 199 9.45 -31.84 -19.77
CA SER A 199 10.29 -30.63 -19.84
C SER A 199 11.39 -30.67 -18.77
N SER A 200 12.65 -30.48 -19.17
CA SER A 200 13.78 -30.36 -18.23
C SER A 200 13.89 -28.93 -17.69
N LEU A 201 13.82 -28.81 -16.37
CA LEU A 201 13.84 -27.56 -15.61
C LEU A 201 15.08 -27.52 -14.72
N ARG A 202 15.68 -26.33 -14.55
CA ARG A 202 16.83 -26.11 -13.67
C ARG A 202 16.45 -25.23 -12.50
N ILE A 203 16.84 -25.62 -11.29
CA ILE A 203 16.60 -24.79 -10.10
C ILE A 203 17.64 -23.68 -10.08
N ALA A 204 17.22 -22.45 -10.38
CA ALA A 204 18.09 -21.28 -10.29
C ALA A 204 18.27 -20.81 -8.85
N ALA A 205 17.21 -20.87 -8.05
CA ALA A 205 17.23 -20.46 -6.65
C ALA A 205 16.20 -21.21 -5.81
N VAL A 206 16.51 -21.34 -4.52
CA VAL A 206 15.56 -21.77 -3.50
C VAL A 206 15.16 -20.54 -2.68
N LEU A 207 13.85 -20.34 -2.48
CA LEU A 207 13.33 -19.30 -1.61
C LEU A 207 13.65 -19.63 -0.14
N GLY A 208 14.01 -18.61 0.63
CA GLY A 208 14.12 -18.71 2.07
C GLY A 208 12.76 -18.95 2.72
N GLU A 209 12.75 -19.70 3.83
CA GLU A 209 11.53 -20.01 4.58
C GLU A 209 10.90 -18.74 5.14
N ILE A 210 9.66 -18.46 4.72
CA ILE A 210 8.89 -17.29 5.16
C ILE A 210 7.60 -17.67 5.91
N GLY A 211 7.29 -18.96 6.01
CA GLY A 211 6.09 -19.49 6.65
C GLY A 211 4.81 -19.23 5.86
N SER A 212 4.91 -19.13 4.53
CA SER A 212 3.79 -18.80 3.64
C SER A 212 3.46 -19.93 2.67
N GLN A 213 2.39 -19.78 1.88
CA GLN A 213 2.06 -20.77 0.85
C GLN A 213 3.17 -20.90 -0.20
N ASP A 214 3.89 -19.81 -0.50
CA ASP A 214 4.99 -19.79 -1.48
C ASP A 214 6.09 -20.82 -1.15
N ASP A 215 6.27 -21.19 0.14
CA ASP A 215 7.26 -22.19 0.57
C ASP A 215 6.99 -23.58 -0.02
N ASN A 216 5.75 -23.86 -0.45
CA ASN A 216 5.33 -25.15 -0.98
C ASN A 216 5.18 -25.17 -2.53
N LEU A 217 5.55 -24.07 -3.20
CA LEU A 217 5.31 -23.89 -4.64
C LEU A 217 6.61 -23.97 -5.44
N ILE A 218 6.49 -24.28 -6.73
CA ILE A 218 7.56 -24.10 -7.71
C ILE A 218 7.12 -23.02 -8.70
N PHE A 219 7.91 -21.97 -8.82
CA PHE A 219 7.70 -20.85 -9.72
C PHE A 219 8.54 -21.03 -10.99
N LEU A 220 7.93 -20.80 -12.14
CA LEU A 220 8.58 -20.90 -13.45
C LEU A 220 7.97 -19.88 -14.42
N ASP A 221 8.60 -19.71 -15.58
CA ASP A 221 8.11 -18.78 -16.62
C ASP A 221 6.65 -19.06 -17.02
N LEU A 222 5.87 -18.00 -17.17
CA LEU A 222 4.44 -18.04 -17.50
C LEU A 222 4.14 -18.81 -18.79
N LEU A 223 4.95 -18.65 -19.85
CA LEU A 223 4.68 -19.33 -21.11
C LEU A 223 5.06 -20.81 -21.02
N LEU A 224 6.12 -21.15 -20.29
CA LEU A 224 6.55 -22.54 -20.09
C LEU A 224 5.55 -23.32 -19.23
N SER A 225 5.11 -22.74 -18.12
CA SER A 225 4.07 -23.31 -17.26
C SER A 225 2.75 -23.52 -17.98
N GLN A 226 2.30 -22.56 -18.80
CA GLN A 226 1.09 -22.73 -19.61
C GLN A 226 1.18 -23.96 -20.52
N LYS A 227 2.34 -24.24 -21.11
CA LYS A 227 2.57 -25.45 -21.92
C LYS A 227 2.59 -26.72 -21.07
N ILE A 228 3.36 -26.73 -19.97
CA ILE A 228 3.49 -27.88 -19.06
C ILE A 228 2.12 -28.27 -18.45
N LEU A 229 1.30 -27.28 -18.13
CA LEU A 229 -0.02 -27.45 -17.52
C LEU A 229 -1.17 -27.60 -18.53
N LYS A 230 -0.88 -27.55 -19.85
CA LYS A 230 -1.88 -27.56 -20.93
C LYS A 230 -2.94 -26.46 -20.78
N LYS A 231 -2.52 -25.28 -20.33
CA LYS A 231 -3.32 -24.07 -20.09
C LYS A 231 -2.85 -22.91 -20.98
N GLU A 232 -2.54 -23.19 -22.25
CA GLU A 232 -2.08 -22.18 -23.20
C GLU A 232 -3.09 -21.04 -23.37
N GLY A 233 -2.61 -19.80 -23.22
CA GLY A 233 -3.45 -18.59 -23.29
C GLY A 233 -4.41 -18.39 -22.11
N LYS A 234 -4.39 -19.27 -21.11
CA LYS A 234 -5.27 -19.23 -19.93
C LYS A 234 -4.49 -18.83 -18.68
N LEU A 235 -5.16 -18.09 -17.81
CA LEU A 235 -4.65 -17.59 -16.53
C LEU A 235 -5.57 -18.08 -15.41
N SER A 236 -4.96 -18.49 -14.30
CA SER A 236 -5.69 -18.94 -13.10
C SER A 236 -5.97 -17.78 -12.14
N MET A 237 -5.12 -16.76 -12.18
CA MET A 237 -5.21 -15.59 -11.32
C MET A 237 -4.49 -14.40 -11.97
N VAL A 238 -4.87 -13.20 -11.57
CA VAL A 238 -4.05 -11.99 -11.78
C VAL A 238 -3.94 -11.28 -10.44
N GLU A 239 -2.72 -11.15 -9.95
CA GLU A 239 -2.39 -10.32 -8.81
C GLU A 239 -2.19 -8.87 -9.27
N VAL A 240 -2.78 -7.93 -8.55
CA VAL A 240 -2.77 -6.52 -8.90
C VAL A 240 -2.28 -5.72 -7.70
N SER A 241 -1.25 -4.89 -7.93
CA SER A 241 -0.80 -3.89 -6.98
C SER A 241 -1.23 -2.52 -7.47
N ALA A 242 -2.07 -1.85 -6.69
CA ALA A 242 -2.59 -0.54 -7.00
C ALA A 242 -2.26 0.48 -5.89
N TYR A 243 -1.61 1.59 -6.27
CA TYR A 243 -1.33 2.73 -5.41
C TYR A 243 -2.45 3.76 -5.51
N CYS A 244 -3.32 3.77 -4.50
CA CYS A 244 -4.43 4.71 -4.42
C CYS A 244 -4.14 5.79 -3.37
N LYS A 245 -3.69 6.98 -3.82
CA LYS A 245 -3.50 8.16 -2.96
C LYS A 245 -4.80 8.92 -2.70
N ASP A 246 -5.64 9.01 -3.73
CA ASP A 246 -6.86 9.83 -3.75
C ASP A 246 -8.15 9.01 -4.05
N CYS A 247 -8.07 7.68 -4.02
CA CYS A 247 -9.19 6.76 -4.26
C CYS A 247 -9.21 5.64 -3.22
N PRO A 248 -10.39 5.09 -2.85
CA PRO A 248 -10.45 3.80 -2.18
C PRO A 248 -10.05 2.68 -3.17
N VAL A 249 -9.36 1.65 -2.68
CA VAL A 249 -8.99 0.47 -3.48
C VAL A 249 -10.25 -0.23 -4.02
N GLU A 250 -11.36 -0.10 -3.30
CA GLU A 250 -12.70 -0.57 -3.66
C GLU A 250 -13.21 0.04 -4.98
N ASP A 251 -12.81 1.26 -5.34
CA ASP A 251 -13.18 1.86 -6.63
C ASP A 251 -12.49 1.13 -7.79
N ILE A 252 -11.22 0.73 -7.60
CA ILE A 252 -10.47 -0.05 -8.59
C ILE A 252 -11.08 -1.44 -8.71
N VAL A 253 -11.38 -2.09 -7.57
CA VAL A 253 -12.06 -3.39 -7.55
C VAL A 253 -13.38 -3.34 -8.32
N SER A 254 -14.20 -2.31 -8.08
CA SER A 254 -15.50 -2.13 -8.74
C SER A 254 -15.35 -1.91 -10.25
N GLN A 255 -14.35 -1.11 -10.67
CA GLN A 255 -14.06 -0.87 -12.08
C GLN A 255 -13.58 -2.13 -12.80
N ILE A 256 -12.70 -2.92 -12.17
CA ILE A 256 -12.22 -4.19 -12.73
C ILE A 256 -13.39 -5.18 -12.83
N SER A 257 -14.21 -5.30 -11.77
CA SER A 257 -15.36 -6.20 -11.74
C SER A 257 -16.40 -5.84 -12.82
N ALA A 258 -16.61 -4.54 -13.09
CA ALA A 258 -17.51 -4.10 -14.16
C ALA A 258 -17.00 -4.48 -15.57
N LYS A 259 -15.68 -4.53 -15.77
CA LYS A 259 -15.06 -4.94 -17.04
C LYS A 259 -14.93 -6.46 -17.19
N LEU A 260 -14.86 -7.18 -16.07
CA LEU A 260 -14.67 -8.63 -15.99
C LEU A 260 -15.80 -9.29 -15.18
N PRO A 261 -17.03 -9.38 -15.72
CA PRO A 261 -18.17 -9.95 -14.99
C PRO A 261 -18.01 -11.46 -14.72
N HIS A 262 -17.15 -12.15 -15.49
CA HIS A 262 -16.81 -13.56 -15.30
C HIS A 262 -15.69 -13.78 -14.27
N ALA A 263 -15.14 -12.71 -13.69
CA ALA A 263 -14.08 -12.77 -12.70
C ALA A 263 -14.56 -12.28 -11.33
N LYS A 264 -14.10 -12.95 -10.27
CA LYS A 264 -14.21 -12.48 -8.90
C LYS A 264 -13.00 -11.61 -8.58
N VAL A 265 -13.24 -10.34 -8.30
CA VAL A 265 -12.22 -9.37 -7.92
C VAL A 265 -12.32 -9.14 -6.41
N THR A 266 -11.24 -9.39 -5.69
CA THR A 266 -11.21 -9.28 -4.23
C THR A 266 -10.07 -8.37 -3.81
N ALA A 267 -10.36 -7.32 -3.05
CA ALA A 267 -9.32 -6.59 -2.31
C ALA A 267 -8.84 -7.44 -1.14
N LEU A 268 -7.53 -7.51 -0.93
CA LEU A 268 -6.92 -8.16 0.23
C LEU A 268 -7.13 -7.26 1.46
N LYS A 269 -8.35 -7.32 2.02
CA LYS A 269 -8.86 -6.44 3.10
C LYS A 269 -7.98 -6.40 4.35
N GLN A 270 -7.23 -7.47 4.64
CA GLN A 270 -6.44 -7.59 5.87
C GLN A 270 -5.31 -6.55 5.98
N VAL A 271 -4.78 -6.04 4.86
CA VAL A 271 -3.73 -5.02 4.90
C VAL A 271 -4.33 -3.61 4.87
N VAL A 272 -5.52 -3.45 4.30
CA VAL A 272 -6.12 -2.14 3.98
C VAL A 272 -7.12 -1.66 5.05
N GLN A 273 -8.01 -2.52 5.57
CA GLN A 273 -9.13 -2.08 6.42
C GLN A 273 -8.67 -1.65 7.83
N GLY A 274 -7.79 -2.41 8.48
CA GLY A 274 -7.27 -2.05 9.80
C GLY A 274 -6.42 -0.77 9.81
N ARG A 275 -5.89 -0.35 8.65
CA ARG A 275 -4.97 0.81 8.52
C ARG A 275 -5.65 2.06 7.95
N MET A 276 -6.67 1.90 7.09
CA MET A 276 -7.47 3.04 6.61
C MET A 276 -8.38 3.61 7.69
N GLU A 277 -8.96 2.76 8.56
CA GLU A 277 -9.75 3.24 9.71
C GLU A 277 -8.90 4.06 10.67
N THR A 278 -7.72 3.55 11.05
CA THR A 278 -6.81 4.27 11.96
C THR A 278 -6.37 5.61 11.37
N LEU A 279 -6.00 5.67 10.08
CA LEU A 279 -5.66 6.93 9.41
C LEU A 279 -6.83 7.92 9.35
N SER A 280 -8.04 7.44 9.05
CA SER A 280 -9.23 8.30 9.00
C SER A 280 -9.58 8.88 10.38
N GLN A 281 -9.38 8.09 11.44
CA GLN A 281 -9.55 8.53 12.82
C GLN A 281 -8.49 9.55 13.21
N PHE A 282 -7.22 9.33 12.85
CA PHE A 282 -6.13 10.29 13.08
C PHE A 282 -6.39 11.62 12.35
N LYS A 283 -6.86 11.60 11.10
CA LYS A 283 -7.22 12.81 10.35
C LYS A 283 -8.39 13.54 11.00
N SER A 284 -9.44 12.83 11.40
CA SER A 284 -10.60 13.41 12.07
C SER A 284 -10.21 14.03 13.42
N PHE A 285 -9.35 13.36 14.17
CA PHE A 285 -8.76 13.87 15.41
C PHE A 285 -7.90 15.11 15.18
N ALA A 286 -7.07 15.12 14.14
CA ALA A 286 -6.24 16.27 13.77
C ALA A 286 -7.07 17.51 13.40
N ILE A 287 -8.16 17.31 12.66
CA ILE A 287 -9.14 18.37 12.36
C ILE A 287 -9.79 18.86 13.66
N GLY A 288 -10.19 17.97 14.56
CA GLY A 288 -10.74 18.32 15.86
C GLY A 288 -9.80 19.20 16.69
N ILE A 289 -8.52 18.83 16.81
CA ILE A 289 -7.51 19.64 17.48
C ILE A 289 -7.35 21.00 16.79
N SER A 290 -7.31 21.01 15.46
CA SER A 290 -7.15 22.25 14.69
C SER A 290 -8.28 23.24 14.98
N ILE A 291 -9.53 22.77 15.10
CA ILE A 291 -10.68 23.60 15.49
C ILE A 291 -10.48 24.18 16.89
N VAL A 292 -10.05 23.37 17.85
CA VAL A 292 -9.79 23.83 19.23
C VAL A 292 -8.67 24.87 19.28
N VAL A 293 -7.57 24.66 18.56
CA VAL A 293 -6.45 25.62 18.51
C VAL A 293 -6.87 26.94 17.88
N ILE A 294 -7.66 26.91 16.80
CA ILE A 294 -8.23 28.12 16.18
C ILE A 294 -9.14 28.84 17.19
N PHE A 295 -9.96 28.10 17.93
CA PHE A 295 -10.85 28.69 18.94
C PHE A 295 -10.07 29.37 20.07
N ILE A 296 -9.03 28.72 20.62
CA ILE A 296 -8.17 29.29 21.65
C ILE A 296 -7.41 30.52 21.11
N GLY A 297 -6.88 30.45 19.89
CA GLY A 297 -6.20 31.57 19.24
C GLY A 297 -7.13 32.78 19.04
N SER A 298 -8.37 32.53 18.61
CA SER A 298 -9.40 33.56 18.49
C SER A 298 -9.72 34.20 19.83
N LEU A 299 -9.88 33.38 20.89
CA LEU A 299 -10.15 33.87 22.24
C LEU A 299 -8.96 34.68 22.80
N MET A 300 -7.73 34.26 22.52
CA MET A 300 -6.51 34.96 22.94
C MET A 300 -6.43 36.36 22.31
N VAL A 301 -6.69 36.47 21.00
CA VAL A 301 -6.75 37.76 20.30
C VAL A 301 -7.87 38.61 20.88
N PHE A 302 -9.05 38.02 21.11
CA PHE A 302 -10.20 38.72 21.68
C PHE A 302 -9.92 39.30 23.07
N VAL A 303 -9.39 38.50 24.00
CA VAL A 303 -9.05 38.94 25.36
C VAL A 303 -7.99 40.03 25.34
N THR A 304 -6.97 39.90 24.50
CA THR A 304 -5.90 40.90 24.41
C THR A 304 -6.41 42.21 23.80
N MET A 305 -7.28 42.12 22.80
CA MET A 305 -7.91 43.28 22.17
C MET A 305 -8.83 44.01 23.15
N MET A 306 -9.66 43.26 23.87
CA MET A 306 -10.54 43.81 24.92
C MET A 306 -9.74 44.53 26.01
N SER A 307 -8.64 43.92 26.47
CA SER A 307 -7.70 44.56 27.42
C SER A 307 -7.12 45.87 26.85
N SER A 308 -6.70 45.87 25.58
CA SER A 308 -6.13 47.04 24.92
C SER A 308 -7.12 48.20 24.80
N VAL A 309 -8.39 47.90 24.51
CA VAL A 309 -9.47 48.90 24.44
C VAL A 309 -9.80 49.45 25.83
N ASN A 310 -9.90 48.59 26.84
CA ASN A 310 -10.22 49.01 28.21
C ASN A 310 -9.18 49.99 28.78
N GLU A 311 -7.90 49.77 28.50
CA GLU A 311 -6.81 50.69 28.88
C GLU A 311 -6.91 52.07 28.21
N ARG A 312 -7.66 52.19 27.10
CA ARG A 312 -7.77 53.42 26.29
C ARG A 312 -9.15 54.06 26.30
N THR A 313 -10.03 53.62 27.19
CA THR A 313 -11.38 54.18 27.35
C THR A 313 -11.39 55.69 27.54
N ARG A 314 -10.42 56.22 28.30
CA ARG A 314 -10.27 57.68 28.53
C ARG A 314 -9.85 58.44 27.27
N GLU A 315 -8.95 57.88 26.46
CA GLU A 315 -8.54 58.47 25.17
C GLU A 315 -9.71 58.48 24.18
N ILE A 316 -10.48 57.38 24.12
CA ILE A 316 -11.69 57.27 23.30
C ILE A 316 -12.75 58.30 23.74
N GLY A 317 -12.90 58.51 25.05
CA GLY A 317 -13.81 59.53 25.61
C GLY A 317 -13.45 60.95 25.18
N ILE A 318 -12.15 61.29 25.14
CA ILE A 318 -11.68 62.61 24.68
C ILE A 318 -11.96 62.79 23.18
N PHE A 319 -11.69 61.78 22.34
CA PHE A 319 -12.00 61.87 20.90
C PHE A 319 -13.50 62.04 20.65
N ARG A 320 -14.35 61.36 21.42
CA ARG A 320 -15.81 61.53 21.35
C ARG A 320 -16.25 62.93 21.79
N ALA A 321 -15.62 63.51 22.82
CA ALA A 321 -15.91 64.87 23.28
C ALA A 321 -15.51 65.94 22.25
N ILE A 322 -14.47 65.68 21.45
CA ILE A 322 -14.00 66.56 20.35
C ILE A 322 -14.86 66.40 19.06
N GLY A 323 -15.77 65.42 19.02
CA GLY A 323 -16.71 65.25 17.90
C GLY A 323 -16.35 64.16 16.88
N TYR A 324 -15.42 63.26 17.19
CA TYR A 324 -15.14 62.12 16.31
C TYR A 324 -16.33 61.15 16.25
N ARG A 325 -16.74 60.75 15.03
CA ARG A 325 -17.77 59.73 14.80
C ARG A 325 -17.29 58.34 15.23
N GLN A 326 -18.21 57.50 15.70
CA GLN A 326 -17.94 56.11 16.13
C GLN A 326 -17.24 55.27 15.05
N SER A 327 -17.57 55.51 13.78
CA SER A 327 -16.96 54.83 12.64
C SER A 327 -15.49 55.20 12.42
N HIS A 328 -15.08 56.42 12.75
CA HIS A 328 -13.67 56.85 12.67
C HIS A 328 -12.83 56.22 13.78
N ILE A 329 -13.41 56.07 14.98
CA ILE A 329 -12.76 55.40 16.12
C ILE A 329 -12.61 53.90 15.82
N MET A 330 -13.64 53.25 15.27
CA MET A 330 -13.58 51.83 14.90
C MET A 330 -12.49 51.54 13.86
N LYS A 331 -12.31 52.42 12.85
CA LYS A 331 -11.25 52.28 11.83
C LYS A 331 -9.81 52.44 12.35
N ILE A 332 -9.64 52.99 13.55
CA ILE A 332 -8.31 53.12 14.19
C ILE A 332 -8.02 51.87 15.04
N ILE A 333 -9.05 51.16 15.48
CA ILE A 333 -8.96 49.98 16.33
C ILE A 333 -8.89 48.69 15.50
N LEU A 334 -9.73 48.55 14.46
CA LEU A 334 -9.79 47.39 13.57
C LEU A 334 -8.65 47.39 12.54
#